data_AF-A3QBI5-F1
#
_entry.id   AF-A3QBI5-F1
#
_cell.length_a   1.000
_cell.length_b   1.000
_cell.length_c   1.000
_cell.angle_alpha   90.00
_cell.angle_beta   90.00
_cell.angle_gamma   90.00
#
_symmetry.space_group_name_H-M   'P 1'
#
loop_
_entity.id
_entity.type
_entity.pdbx_description
1 polymer ?
#
loop_
_entity_poly.entity_id
_entity_poly.type
_entity_poly.pdbx_seq_one_letter_code
_entity_poly.pdbx_strand_id
1 'polypeptide(L)' 'MHLSNARRWEKLCHQQANILQGLSQTFPERAQAHQELVNYWRALAERVRRGESLKL' A
#
# COMPACT_ATOMS: atom_id res chain seq x y z
N MET A 1 14.13 -0.50 15.76
CA MET A 1 12.99 -1.24 16.37
C MET A 1 12.47 -2.21 15.32
N HIS A 2 12.60 -3.53 15.52
CA HIS A 2 11.88 -4.48 14.66
C HIS A 2 10.41 -4.41 15.05
N LEU A 3 9.58 -3.77 14.22
CA LEU A 3 8.13 -3.90 14.33
C LEU A 3 7.82 -5.40 14.22
N SER A 4 7.46 -6.06 15.33
CA SER A 4 7.09 -7.48 15.35
C SER A 4 5.95 -7.80 14.37
N ASN A 5 5.19 -6.77 14.00
CA ASN A 5 4.09 -6.82 13.06
C ASN A 5 4.44 -6.33 11.65
N ALA A 6 5.69 -5.98 11.33
CA ALA A 6 6.10 -5.42 10.03
C ALA A 6 5.63 -6.28 8.85
N ARG A 7 5.87 -7.60 8.90
CA ARG A 7 5.44 -8.53 7.85
C ARG A 7 3.92 -8.57 7.67
N ARG A 8 3.16 -8.44 8.76
CA ARG A 8 1.69 -8.44 8.71
C ARG A 8 1.20 -7.14 8.08
N TRP A 9 1.79 -6.01 8.45
CA TRP A 9 1.46 -4.70 7.89
C TRP A 9 1.87 -4.59 6.41
N GLU A 10 3.04 -5.09 6.03
CA GLU A 10 3.49 -5.20 4.64
C GLU A 10 2.48 -5.99 3.80
N LYS A 11 2.04 -7.15 4.31
CA LYS A 11 1.02 -7.97 3.63
C LYS A 11 -0.29 -7.20 3.44
N LEU A 12 -0.75 -6.45 4.45
CA LEU A 12 -1.96 -5.63 4.35
C LEU A 12 -1.79 -4.50 3.31
N CYS A 13 -0.63 -3.87 3.25
CA CYS A 13 -0.34 -2.83 2.25
C CYS A 13 -0.42 -3.40 0.82
N HIS A 14 0.16 -4.57 0.58
CA HIS A 14 0.06 -5.25 -0.72
C HIS A 14 -1.38 -5.66 -1.06
N GLN A 15 -2.16 -6.15 -0.09
CA GLN A 15 -3.57 -6.47 -0.30
C GLN A 15 -4.39 -5.24 -0.71
N GLN A 16 -4.18 -4.10 -0.07
CA GLN A 16 -4.87 -2.85 -0.43
C GLN A 16 -4.49 -2.36 -1.83
N ALA A 17 -3.20 -2.43 -2.19
CA ALA A 17 -2.76 -2.09 -3.54
C ALA A 17 -3.43 -2.97 -4.60
N ASN A 18 -3.59 -4.28 -4.35
CA ASN A 18 -4.25 -5.20 -5.29
C ASN A 18 -5.74 -4.90 -5.44
N ILE A 19 -6.44 -4.56 -4.34
CA ILE A 19 -7.86 -4.16 -4.39
C ILE A 19 -8.02 -2.92 -5.27
N LEU A 20 -7.17 -1.91 -5.08
CA LEU A 20 -7.20 -0.68 -5.86
C LEU A 20 -6.91 -0.92 -7.35
N GLN A 21 -5.97 -1.81 -7.68
CA GLN A 21 -5.74 -2.21 -9.07
C GLN A 21 -6.97 -2.88 -9.70
N GLY A 22 -7.67 -3.73 -8.95
CA GLY A 22 -8.94 -4.31 -9.39
C GLY A 22 -10.01 -3.24 -9.60
N LEU A 23 -10.12 -2.27 -8.68
CA LEU A 23 -11.06 -1.15 -8.80
C LEU A 23 -10.80 -0.28 -10.03
N SER A 24 -9.55 -0.13 -10.46
CA SER A 24 -9.22 0.58 -11.72
C SER A 24 -9.76 -0.12 -12.96
N GLN A 25 -9.96 -1.44 -12.92
CA GLN A 25 -10.59 -2.17 -14.05
C GLN A 25 -12.09 -1.90 -14.11
N THR A 26 -12.75 -1.78 -12.96
CA THR A 26 -14.18 -1.48 -12.86
C THR A 26 -14.51 0.00 -13.09
N PHE A 27 -13.62 0.89 -12.64
CA PHE A 27 -13.80 2.35 -12.68
C PHE A 27 -12.61 3.02 -13.40
N PRO A 28 -12.50 2.87 -14.73
CA PRO A 28 -11.37 3.38 -15.50
C PRO A 28 -11.26 4.92 -15.43
N GLU A 29 -12.37 5.63 -15.22
CA GLU A 29 -12.39 7.08 -15.05
C GLU A 29 -11.65 7.54 -13.78
N ARG A 30 -11.44 6.64 -12.82
CA ARG A 30 -10.69 6.88 -11.57
C ARG A 30 -9.30 6.25 -11.59
N ALA A 31 -8.87 5.67 -12.72
CA ALA A 31 -7.63 4.89 -12.80
C ALA A 31 -6.41 5.67 -12.33
N GLN A 32 -6.32 6.97 -12.63
CA GLN A 32 -5.21 7.81 -12.18
C GLN A 32 -5.17 7.95 -10.66
N ALA A 33 -6.29 8.30 -10.03
CA ALA A 33 -6.39 8.43 -8.58
C ALA A 33 -6.11 7.09 -7.87
N HIS A 34 -6.63 5.98 -8.42
CA HIS A 34 -6.31 4.65 -7.90
C HIS A 34 -4.83 4.30 -8.06
N GLN A 35 -4.20 4.67 -9.17
CA GLN A 35 -2.78 4.44 -9.39
C GLN A 35 -1.90 5.19 -8.39
N GLU A 36 -2.26 6.43 -8.04
CA GLU A 36 -1.59 7.20 -6.99
C GLU A 36 -1.70 6.50 -5.63
N LEU A 37 -2.88 6.01 -5.28
CA LEU A 37 -3.09 5.25 -4.04
C LEU A 37 -2.32 3.92 -4.04
N VAL A 38 -2.28 3.20 -5.16
CA VAL A 38 -1.47 1.98 -5.32
C VAL A 38 0.01 2.28 -5.07
N ASN A 39 0.52 3.36 -5.65
CA ASN A 39 1.91 3.79 -5.46
C ASN A 39 2.18 4.14 -4.00
N TYR A 40 1.26 4.83 -3.33
CA TYR A 40 1.35 5.15 -1.91
C TYR A 40 1.41 3.89 -1.04
N TRP A 41 0.51 2.92 -1.25
CA TRP A 41 0.49 1.66 -0.50
C TRP A 41 1.77 0.85 -0.69
N ARG A 42 2.34 0.82 -1.90
CA ARG A 42 3.63 0.17 -2.16
C ARG A 42 4.78 0.86 -1.46
N ALA A 43 4.83 2.19 -1.48
CA ALA A 43 5.83 2.95 -0.74
C ALA A 43 5.71 2.72 0.77
N LEU A 44 4.48 2.66 1.29
CA LEU A 44 4.22 2.35 2.69
C LEU A 44 4.67 0.94 3.06
N ALA A 45 4.41 -0.07 2.22
CA ALA A 45 4.89 -1.44 2.42
C ALA A 45 6.41 -1.48 2.61
N GLU A 46 7.15 -0.77 1.77
CA GLU A 46 8.61 -0.67 1.86
C GLU A 46 9.09 0.00 3.15
N ARG A 47 8.42 1.08 3.58
CA ARG A 47 8.74 1.77 4.85
C ARG A 47 8.48 0.88 6.06
N VAL A 48 7.33 0.18 6.05
CA VAL A 48 6.97 -0.81 7.08
C VAL A 48 7.99 -1.95 7.13
N ARG A 49 8.40 -2.47 5.95
CA ARG A 49 9.41 -3.54 5.83
C ARG A 49 10.76 -3.11 6.41
N ARG A 50 11.14 -1.84 6.21
CA ARG A 50 12.36 -1.24 6.78
C ARG A 50 12.26 -0.92 8.27
N GLY A 51 11.07 -1.05 8.87
CA GLY A 51 10.84 -0.69 10.27
C GLY A 51 10.85 0.81 10.52
N GLU A 52 10.63 1.62 9.48
CA GLU A 52 10.57 3.07 9.59
C GLU A 52 9.25 3.46 10.26
N SER A 53 9.32 4.29 11.31
CA SER A 53 8.09 4.89 11.84
C SER A 53 7.60 5.94 10.85
N LEU A 54 6.33 5.84 10.48
CA LEU A 54 5.60 6.97 9.94
C LEU A 54 5.56 8.02 11.07
N LYS A 55 6.35 9.09 10.97
CA LYS A 55 6.02 10.33 11.65
C LYS A 55 4.74 10.84 10.98
N LEU A 56 3.61 10.48 11.59
CA LEU A 56 2.28 11.02 11.28
C LEU A 56 2.17 12.42 11.84
#